data_AF-A0A835LZJ8-F1
#
_entry.id   AF-A0A835LZJ8-F1
#
_cell.length_a   1.000
_cell.length_b   1.000
_cell.length_c   1.000
_cell.angle_alpha   90.00
_cell.angle_beta   90.00
_cell.angle_gamma   90.00
#
_symmetry.space_group_name_H-M   'P 1'
#
loop_
_entity.id
_entity.type
_entity.pdbx_description
1 polymer ?
#
loop_
_entity_poly.entity_id
_entity_poly.type
_entity_poly.pdbx_seq_one_letter_code
_entity_poly.pdbx_strand_id
1 'polypeptide(L)'
;MGINNDLLRGIYHHGFEKPSAIQQRAIEGCDVIAQAQFGTGKTSMIGIVACQMVDTSSREVQVLILSPTRELASWTEKTILALGDYMSIQVHGCIGGKSMVEDIRKLEYGVHVVSNSR
;
A
#
# COMPACT_ATOMS: atom_id res chain seq x y z
N MET A 1 -17.28 9.34 -4.21
CA MET A 1 -16.11 8.48 -3.94
C MET A 1 -16.17 8.14 -2.45
N GLY A 2 -16.58 6.91 -2.09
CA GLY A 2 -16.69 6.49 -0.69
C GLY A 2 -15.31 6.19 -0.07
N ILE A 3 -14.40 7.16 -0.12
CA ILE A 3 -13.02 7.02 0.35
C ILE A 3 -12.99 7.30 1.85
N ASN A 4 -12.20 6.54 2.61
CA ASN A 4 -11.98 6.77 4.02
C ASN A 4 -11.41 8.21 4.24
N ASN A 5 -11.99 8.96 5.18
CA ASN A 5 -11.57 10.34 5.47
C ASN A 5 -10.10 10.45 5.89
N ASP A 6 -9.58 9.47 6.64
CA ASP A 6 -8.18 9.46 7.08
C ASP A 6 -7.24 9.23 5.90
N LEU A 7 -7.62 8.32 4.99
CA LEU A 7 -6.91 8.11 3.74
C LEU A 7 -6.94 9.36 2.85
N LEU A 8 -8.10 10.00 2.73
CA LEU A 8 -8.26 11.23 1.95
C LEU A 8 -7.30 12.32 2.47
N ARG A 9 -7.19 12.44 3.80
CA ARG A 9 -6.27 13.38 4.44
C ARG A 9 -4.81 13.05 4.14
N GLY A 10 -4.42 11.78 4.19
CA GLY A 10 -3.07 11.34 3.81
C GLY A 10 -2.73 11.61 2.34
N ILE A 11 -3.68 11.35 1.43
CA ILE A 11 -3.55 11.63 -0.01
C ILE A 11 -3.26 13.13 -0.24
N TYR A 12 -4.06 14.02 0.35
CA TYR A 12 -3.86 15.46 0.20
C TYR A 12 -2.58 15.95 0.87
N HIS A 13 -2.22 15.40 2.04
CA HIS A 13 -0.97 15.74 2.72
C HIS A 13 0.26 15.39 1.90
N HIS A 14 0.21 14.27 1.16
CA HIS A 14 1.27 13.84 0.26
C HIS A 14 1.32 14.66 -1.07
N GLY A 15 0.42 15.63 -1.25
CA GLY A 15 0.40 16.51 -2.42
C GLY A 15 -0.36 15.96 -3.64
N PHE A 16 -1.16 14.91 -3.48
CA PHE A 16 -2.04 14.44 -4.56
C PHE A 16 -3.31 15.30 -4.62
N GLU A 17 -3.33 16.31 -5.50
CA GLU A 17 -4.48 17.20 -5.63
C GLU A 17 -5.64 16.59 -6.42
N LYS A 18 -5.33 15.84 -7.49
CA LYS A 18 -6.33 15.25 -8.39
C LYS A 18 -6.00 13.79 -8.69
N PRO A 19 -6.86 12.83 -8.32
CA PRO A 19 -6.61 11.42 -8.62
C PRO A 19 -6.64 11.21 -10.14
N SER A 20 -5.67 10.45 -10.65
CA SER A 20 -5.62 10.06 -12.05
C SER A 20 -6.78 9.13 -12.41
N ALA A 21 -7.12 9.01 -13.70
CA ALA A 21 -8.26 8.20 -14.14
C ALA A 21 -8.17 6.73 -13.68
N ILE A 22 -6.95 6.20 -13.51
CA ILE A 22 -6.73 4.82 -13.03
C ILE A 22 -6.99 4.67 -11.53
N GLN A 23 -6.68 5.70 -10.73
CA GLN A 23 -6.93 5.72 -9.29
C GLN A 23 -8.43 5.76 -8.99
N GLN A 24 -9.19 6.53 -9.77
CA GLN A 24 -10.64 6.63 -9.58
C GLN A 24 -11.37 5.30 -9.81
N ARG A 25 -10.93 4.50 -10.80
CA ARG A 25 -11.51 3.19 -11.11
C ARG A 25 -11.12 2.10 -10.11
N ALA A 26 -9.93 2.20 -9.52
CA ALA A 26 -9.41 1.15 -8.65
C ALA A 26 -10.10 1.09 -7.27
N ILE A 27 -10.81 2.15 -6.87
CA ILE A 27 -11.48 2.28 -5.56
C ILE A 27 -12.77 1.43 -5.47
N GLU A 28 -13.27 0.88 -6.57
CA GLU A 28 -14.54 0.13 -6.61
C GLU A 28 -14.44 -1.32 -6.11
N GLY A 29 -13.26 -1.79 -5.70
CA GLY A 29 -13.09 -3.12 -5.08
C GLY A 29 -13.27 -4.31 -6.04
N CYS A 30 -13.24 -4.06 -7.35
CA CYS A 30 -13.28 -5.09 -8.38
C CYS A 30 -11.87 -5.58 -8.74
N ASP A 31 -11.78 -6.74 -9.40
CA ASP A 31 -10.52 -7.17 -10.04
C ASP A 31 -10.15 -6.20 -11.17
N VAL A 32 -8.94 -5.63 -11.10
CA VAL A 32 -8.46 -4.64 -12.07
C VAL A 32 -7.15 -5.06 -12.71
N ILE A 33 -7.12 -5.10 -14.04
CA ILE A 33 -5.88 -5.15 -14.82
C ILE A 33 -5.52 -3.71 -15.22
N ALA A 34 -4.48 -3.18 -14.59
CA ALA A 34 -4.03 -1.80 -14.78
C ALA A 34 -2.70 -1.75 -15.57
N GLN A 35 -2.75 -1.23 -16.80
CA GLN A 35 -1.56 -0.92 -17.59
C GLN A 35 -1.47 0.59 -17.82
N ALA A 36 -0.29 1.14 -17.52
CA ALA A 36 0.03 2.55 -17.68
C ALA A 36 1.55 2.72 -17.86
N GLN A 37 1.99 3.87 -18.34
CA GLN A 37 3.41 4.16 -18.57
C GLN A 37 4.15 4.39 -17.23
N PHE A 38 5.49 4.34 -17.23
CA PHE A 38 6.27 4.68 -16.04
C PHE A 38 5.97 6.12 -15.58
N GLY A 39 5.95 6.36 -14.27
CA GLY A 39 5.66 7.69 -13.71
C GLY A 39 4.17 8.10 -13.68
N THR A 40 3.25 7.23 -14.10
CA THR A 40 1.79 7.53 -14.14
C THR A 40 1.03 7.26 -12.84
N GLY A 41 1.75 7.07 -11.72
CA GLY A 41 1.13 6.91 -10.40
C GLY A 41 0.56 5.52 -10.09
N LYS A 42 1.02 4.45 -10.77
CA LYS A 42 0.61 3.07 -10.46
C LYS A 42 0.90 2.65 -9.02
N THR A 43 2.09 2.99 -8.51
CA THR A 43 2.48 2.67 -7.13
C THR A 43 1.56 3.38 -6.13
N SER A 44 1.26 4.66 -6.38
CA SER A 44 0.31 5.42 -5.57
C SER A 44 -1.10 4.86 -5.67
N MET A 45 -1.52 4.37 -6.84
CA MET A 45 -2.80 3.67 -7.01
C MET A 45 -2.86 2.41 -6.15
N ILE A 46 -1.83 1.55 -6.19
CA ILE A 46 -1.76 0.35 -5.34
C ILE A 46 -1.84 0.74 -3.86
N GLY A 47 -1.14 1.80 -3.45
CA GLY A 47 -1.16 2.24 -2.06
C GLY A 47 -2.51 2.80 -1.60
N ILE A 48 -3.18 3.60 -2.43
CA ILE A 48 -4.53 4.09 -2.15
C ILE A 48 -5.51 2.91 -2.01
N VAL A 49 -5.44 1.95 -2.93
CA VAL A 49 -6.32 0.77 -2.91
C VAL A 49 -6.06 -0.08 -1.66
N ALA A 50 -4.81 -0.34 -1.32
CA ALA A 50 -4.45 -1.06 -0.10
C ALA A 50 -4.99 -0.37 1.16
N CYS A 51 -4.75 0.94 1.31
CA CYS A 51 -5.26 1.70 2.45
C CYS A 51 -6.79 1.73 2.51
N GLN A 52 -7.48 1.77 1.36
CA GLN A 52 -8.93 1.82 1.32
C GLN A 52 -9.58 0.49 1.72
N MET A 53 -8.92 -0.64 1.44
CA MET A 53 -9.46 -1.98 1.73
C MET A 53 -9.12 -2.50 3.13
N VAL A 54 -8.05 -1.99 3.74
CA VAL A 54 -7.58 -2.44 5.06
C VAL A 54 -8.49 -1.94 6.18
N ASP A 55 -8.89 -2.88 7.04
CA ASP A 55 -9.44 -2.60 8.36
C ASP A 55 -8.32 -2.54 9.41
N THR A 56 -8.07 -1.35 9.95
CA THR A 56 -7.01 -1.13 10.95
C THR A 56 -7.38 -1.60 12.36
N SER A 57 -8.61 -2.07 12.58
CA SER A 57 -9.02 -2.65 13.86
C SER A 57 -8.50 -4.09 14.05
N SER A 58 -8.25 -4.81 12.95
CA SER A 58 -7.66 -6.15 12.94
C SER A 58 -6.17 -6.10 12.63
N ARG A 59 -5.34 -6.74 13.46
CA ARG A 59 -3.87 -6.80 13.27
C ARG A 59 -3.40 -7.94 12.37
N GLU A 60 -4.30 -8.50 11.56
CA GLU A 60 -4.00 -9.56 10.62
C GLU A 60 -3.57 -9.01 9.26
N VAL A 61 -2.80 -9.82 8.51
CA VAL A 61 -2.41 -9.48 7.13
C VAL A 61 -3.63 -9.56 6.23
N GLN A 62 -3.99 -8.44 5.63
CA GLN A 62 -5.18 -8.31 4.76
C GLN A 62 -4.80 -8.05 3.29
N VAL A 63 -3.62 -7.49 3.03
CA VAL A 63 -3.15 -7.17 1.68
C VAL A 63 -1.74 -7.70 1.46
N LEU A 64 -1.55 -8.42 0.34
CA LEU A 64 -0.25 -8.91 -0.12
C LEU A 64 0.10 -8.25 -1.46
N ILE A 65 1.28 -7.64 -1.54
CA ILE A 65 1.80 -7.01 -2.76
C ILE A 65 3.06 -7.72 -3.20
N LEU A 66 3.05 -8.24 -4.43
CA LEU A 66 4.20 -8.92 -5.02
C LEU A 66 4.92 -7.96 -5.97
N SER A 67 6.15 -7.61 -5.62
CA SER A 67 7.01 -6.72 -6.38
C SER A 67 8.08 -7.51 -7.13
N PRO A 68 8.40 -7.15 -8.39
CA PRO A 68 9.42 -7.86 -9.16
C PRO A 68 10.85 -7.50 -8.75
N THR A 69 11.06 -6.38 -8.05
CA THR A 69 12.37 -5.97 -7.53
C THR A 69 12.28 -5.48 -6.10
N ARG A 70 13.44 -5.49 -5.41
CA ARG A 70 13.59 -5.06 -4.01
C ARG A 70 13.30 -3.58 -3.82
N GLU A 71 13.72 -2.76 -4.78
CA GLU A 71 13.50 -1.32 -4.78
C GLU A 71 12.01 -1.00 -4.86
N LEU A 72 11.28 -1.71 -5.73
CA LEU A 72 9.83 -1.54 -5.87
C LEU A 72 9.07 -1.98 -4.61
N ALA A 73 9.50 -3.07 -3.96
CA ALA A 73 8.89 -3.48 -2.69
C ALA A 73 9.05 -2.41 -1.61
N SER A 74 10.26 -1.83 -1.51
CA SER A 74 10.60 -0.77 -0.57
C SER A 74 9.87 0.55 -0.88
N TRP A 75 9.77 0.93 -2.15
CA TRP A 75 9.00 2.12 -2.54
C TRP A 75 7.52 1.95 -2.24
N THR A 76 6.95 0.77 -2.52
CA THR A 76 5.55 0.47 -2.22
C THR A 76 5.28 0.57 -0.72
N GLU A 77 6.11 -0.05 0.11
CA GLU A 77 6.02 0.05 1.58
C GLU A 77 5.99 1.52 2.04
N LYS A 78 6.95 2.32 1.58
CA LYS A 78 7.03 3.75 1.92
C LYS A 78 5.83 4.55 1.44
N THR A 79 5.34 4.28 0.23
CA THR A 79 4.16 4.96 -0.32
C THR A 79 2.92 4.66 0.50
N ILE A 80 2.72 3.41 0.93
CA ILE A 80 1.55 3.04 1.75
C ILE A 80 1.63 3.68 3.12
N LEU A 81 2.79 3.65 3.77
CA LEU A 81 3.01 4.32 5.05
C LEU A 81 2.74 5.83 4.96
N ALA A 82 3.20 6.48 3.89
CA ALA A 82 2.99 7.92 3.70
C ALA A 82 1.52 8.28 3.40
N LEU A 83 0.82 7.47 2.62
CA LEU A 83 -0.61 7.67 2.32
C LEU A 83 -1.49 7.35 3.53
N GLY A 84 -1.07 6.38 4.33
CA GLY A 84 -1.73 5.95 5.56
C GLY A 84 -1.22 6.65 6.81
N ASP A 85 -0.54 7.80 6.72
CA ASP A 85 0.04 8.50 7.88
C ASP A 85 -1.02 8.89 8.93
N TYR A 86 -2.23 9.17 8.48
CA TYR A 86 -3.39 9.44 9.33
C TYR A 86 -4.20 8.18 9.68
N MET A 87 -3.79 7.02 9.18
CA MET A 87 -4.37 5.73 9.47
C MET A 87 -3.44 4.97 10.43
N SER A 88 -4.00 4.17 11.34
CA SER A 88 -3.18 3.26 12.18
C SER A 88 -2.71 2.02 11.41
N ILE A 89 -2.38 2.17 10.12
CA ILE A 89 -1.96 1.08 9.24
C ILE A 89 -0.52 0.65 9.57
N GLN A 90 -0.25 -0.63 9.40
CA GLN A 90 1.06 -1.25 9.62
C GLN A 90 1.43 -1.99 8.36
N VAL A 91 2.61 -1.68 7.82
CA VAL A 91 3.09 -2.21 6.55
C VAL A 91 4.49 -2.76 6.77
N HIS A 92 4.78 -3.92 6.19
CA HIS A 92 6.13 -4.49 6.26
C HIS A 92 6.60 -5.00 4.89
N GLY A 93 7.80 -4.60 4.51
CA GLY A 93 8.51 -5.09 3.34
C GLY A 93 9.39 -6.30 3.62
N CYS A 94 8.95 -7.50 3.21
CA CYS A 94 9.76 -8.71 3.16
C CYS A 94 10.67 -8.66 1.92
N ILE A 95 11.92 -8.23 2.12
CA ILE A 95 12.87 -7.99 1.02
C ILE A 95 14.04 -8.95 1.17
N GLY A 96 14.28 -9.78 0.14
CA GLY A 96 15.41 -10.71 0.10
C GLY A 96 16.74 -10.03 0.46
N GLY A 97 17.55 -10.70 1.29
CA GLY A 97 18.81 -10.16 1.81
C GLY A 97 18.70 -9.41 3.14
N LYS A 98 17.49 -9.20 3.68
CA LYS A 98 17.27 -8.80 5.08
C LYS A 98 17.16 -10.02 6.01
N SER A 99 17.19 -9.76 7.31
CA SER A 99 17.08 -10.80 8.34
C SER A 99 15.68 -11.43 8.34
N MET A 100 15.60 -12.71 7.96
CA MET A 100 14.34 -13.47 8.00
C MET A 100 13.76 -13.54 9.43
N VAL A 101 14.61 -13.51 10.46
CA VAL A 101 14.18 -13.51 11.85
C VAL A 101 13.46 -12.20 12.20
N GLU A 102 13.91 -11.07 11.67
CA GLU A 102 13.23 -9.79 11.88
C GLU A 102 11.91 -9.73 11.12
N ASP A 103 11.85 -10.28 9.90
CA ASP A 103 10.62 -10.38 9.14
C ASP A 103 9.56 -11.21 9.88
N ILE A 104 9.94 -12.39 10.39
CA ILE A 104 9.03 -13.24 11.18
C ILE A 104 8.52 -12.49 12.41
N ARG A 105 9.41 -11.86 13.18
CA ARG A 105 9.00 -11.10 14.39
C ARG A 105 8.02 -9.98 14.08
N LYS A 106 8.20 -9.25 12.97
CA LYS A 106 7.28 -8.19 12.56
C LYS A 106 5.94 -8.75 12.10
N LEU A 107 5.94 -9.87 11.39
CA LEU A 107 4.71 -10.56 11.00
C LEU A 107 3.94 -11.07 12.23
N GLU A 108 4.64 -11.61 13.23
CA GLU A 108 4.06 -12.06 14.51
C GLU A 108 3.49 -10.90 15.35
N TYR A 109 4.11 -9.72 15.30
CA TYR A 109 3.59 -8.53 15.97
C TYR A 109 2.25 -8.02 15.38
N GLY A 110 1.98 -8.40 14.13
CA GLY A 110 0.78 -8.03 13.40
C GLY A 110 1.02 -6.86 12.46
N VAL A 111 0.80 -7.10 11.16
CA VAL A 111 0.85 -6.09 10.10
C VAL A 111 -0.34 -6.26 9.19
N HIS A 112 -0.84 -5.15 8.63
CA HIS A 112 -2.02 -5.16 7.78
C HIS A 112 -1.67 -5.42 6.31
N VAL A 113 -0.50 -4.93 5.88
CA VAL A 113 -0.02 -5.04 4.50
C VAL A 113 1.39 -5.62 4.46
N VAL A 114 1.60 -6.59 3.58
CA VAL A 114 2.93 -7.17 3.32
C VAL A 114 3.32 -6.89 1.88
N SER A 115 4.51 -6.32 1.69
CA SER A 115 5.14 -6.14 0.37
C SER A 115 6.31 -7.11 0.26
N ASN A 116 6.30 -7.97 -0.75
CA ASN A 116 7.33 -9.00 -0.94
C ASN A 116 8.07 -8.81 -2.28
N SER A 117 9.36 -9.07 -2.29
CA SER A 117 10.18 -9.21 -3.50
C SER A 117 11.07 -10.44 -3.40
N ARG A 118 11.24 -11.15 -4.53
CA ARG A 118 12.24 -12.23 -4.64
C ARG A 118 13.67 -11.70 -4.51
#